data_AF-A0A8D8DLB9-F1
#
_entry.id   AF-A0A8D8DLB9-F1
#
_cell.length_a   1.000
_cell.length_b   1.000
_cell.length_c   1.000
_cell.angle_alpha   90.00
_cell.angle_beta   90.00
_cell.angle_gamma   90.00
#
_symmetry.space_group_name_H-M   'P 1'
#
loop_
_entity.id
_entity.type
_entity.pdbx_description
1 polymer ?
#
loop_
_entity_poly.entity_id
_entity_poly.type
_entity_poly.pdbx_seq_one_letter_code
_entity_poly.pdbx_strand_id
1 'polypeptide(L)'
;KMRERDCTRDAFRLLNEYADDLYGKLGESPPKEQPAEEEDEEEDISVQVQKQAEAAKSEKKKFRFESVDTGAKNVCFITTVLEDPTELALKILRDAAETKKQKSRYILRLMPIEVVTKANLKDIMDGAGK
;
A
#
# COMPACT_ATOMS: atom_id res chain seq x y z
N LYS A 1 16.09 -12.77 -18.55
CA LYS A 1 16.46 -12.40 -17.17
C LYS A 1 15.23 -11.80 -16.50
N MET A 2 14.82 -12.30 -15.33
CA MET A 2 13.63 -11.80 -14.62
C MET A 2 13.85 -10.33 -14.24
N ARG A 3 12.86 -9.47 -14.51
CA ARG A 3 12.88 -8.04 -14.19
C ARG A 3 12.04 -7.78 -12.94
N GLU A 4 12.41 -8.44 -11.84
CA GLU A 4 11.66 -8.40 -10.58
C GLU A 4 11.47 -6.98 -10.08
N ARG A 5 12.54 -6.17 -10.08
CA ARG A 5 12.48 -4.75 -9.69
C ARG A 5 11.48 -3.95 -10.53
N ASP A 6 11.40 -4.21 -11.82
CA ASP A 6 10.44 -3.52 -12.69
C ASP A 6 9.01 -3.99 -12.42
N CYS A 7 8.82 -5.28 -12.16
CA CYS A 7 7.53 -5.86 -11.76
C CYS A 7 7.04 -5.26 -10.44
N THR A 8 7.88 -5.22 -9.41
CA THR A 8 7.53 -4.64 -8.10
C THR A 8 7.17 -3.16 -8.22
N ARG A 9 7.92 -2.38 -9.00
CA ARG A 9 7.58 -0.97 -9.25
C ARG A 9 6.24 -0.82 -9.98
N ASP A 10 6.00 -1.64 -11.00
CA ASP A 10 4.74 -1.63 -11.75
C ASP A 10 3.55 -2.03 -10.87
N ALA A 11 3.74 -3.02 -9.99
CA ALA A 11 2.75 -3.45 -9.02
C ALA A 11 2.43 -2.35 -8.01
N PHE A 12 3.44 -1.67 -7.44
CA PHE A 12 3.18 -0.55 -6.54
C PHE A 12 2.45 0.60 -7.24
N ARG A 13 2.81 0.93 -8.49
CA ARG A 13 2.08 1.95 -9.25
C ARG A 13 0.61 1.55 -9.40
N LEU A 14 0.35 0.33 -9.86
CA LEU A 14 -1.01 -0.18 -10.09
C LEU A 14 -1.82 -0.24 -8.79
N LEU A 15 -1.25 -0.80 -7.72
CA LEU A 15 -1.96 -0.96 -6.45
C LEU A 15 -2.26 0.39 -5.79
N ASN A 16 -1.33 1.35 -5.83
CA ASN A 16 -1.59 2.68 -5.26
C ASN A 16 -2.63 3.45 -6.08
N GLU A 17 -2.63 3.38 -7.41
CA GLU A 17 -3.64 4.02 -8.26
C GLU A 17 -5.06 3.62 -7.84
N TYR A 18 -5.32 2.32 -7.71
CA TYR A 18 -6.64 1.82 -7.32
C TYR A 18 -6.94 1.98 -5.83
N ALA A 19 -5.92 1.94 -4.97
CA ALA A 19 -6.10 2.17 -3.54
C ALA A 19 -6.42 3.63 -3.26
N ASP A 20 -5.85 4.57 -4.01
CA ASP A 20 -6.18 5.99 -3.89
C ASP A 20 -7.62 6.25 -4.36
N ASP A 21 -8.07 5.56 -5.41
CA ASP A 21 -9.46 5.63 -5.88
C ASP A 21 -10.48 5.00 -4.91
N LEU A 22 -10.08 4.06 -4.05
CA LEU A 22 -10.97 3.38 -3.09
C LEU A 22 -10.93 4.00 -1.69
N TYR A 23 -9.72 4.30 -1.21
CA TYR A 23 -9.44 4.64 0.18
C TYR A 23 -8.92 6.08 0.33
N GLY A 24 -8.90 6.87 -0.74
CA GLY A 24 -8.32 8.23 -0.77
C GLY A 24 -6.80 8.23 -0.79
N LYS A 25 -6.16 9.38 -1.02
CA LYS A 25 -4.70 9.46 -1.05
C LYS A 25 -4.09 9.38 0.34
N LEU A 26 -3.03 8.60 0.46
CA LEU A 26 -2.32 8.42 1.71
C LEU A 26 -1.50 9.68 2.06
N GLY A 27 -1.93 10.42 3.09
CA GLY A 27 -1.29 11.66 3.53
C GLY A 27 -2.09 12.94 3.26
N GLU A 28 -3.18 12.86 2.50
CA GLU A 28 -4.19 13.94 2.48
C GLU A 28 -5.07 13.76 3.73
N SER A 29 -4.76 14.48 4.80
CA SER A 29 -5.74 14.70 5.87
C SER A 29 -6.95 15.43 5.27
N PRO A 30 -8.20 15.11 5.67
CA PRO A 30 -9.33 15.98 5.33
C PRO A 30 -9.00 17.41 5.77
N PRO A 31 -9.53 18.45 5.10
CA PRO A 31 -9.33 19.83 5.55
C PRO A 31 -9.81 19.92 7.00
N LYS A 32 -8.87 20.04 7.94
CA LYS A 32 -9.22 20.48 9.29
C LYS A 32 -9.73 21.89 9.13
N GLU A 33 -11.03 22.09 9.36
CA GLU A 33 -11.55 23.40 9.69
C GLU A 33 -10.69 23.94 10.84
N GLN A 34 -9.92 24.99 10.56
CA GLN A 34 -9.15 25.70 11.56
C GLN A 34 -10.12 26.51 12.43
N PRO A 35 -10.17 26.34 13.76
CA PRO A 35 -10.50 27.46 14.61
C PRO A 35 -9.28 28.38 14.62
N ALA A 36 -9.48 29.61 14.14
CA ALA A 36 -8.55 30.69 14.38
C ALA A 36 -8.54 30.99 15.88
N GLU A 37 -7.38 30.89 16.52
CA GLU A 37 -7.07 31.59 17.76
C GLU A 37 -5.57 31.92 17.75
N GLU A 38 -5.30 33.22 17.64
CA GLU A 38 -4.01 33.86 17.87
C GLU A 38 -3.67 33.76 19.35
N GLU A 39 -2.42 33.41 19.69
CA GLU A 39 -1.72 34.09 20.78
C GLU A 39 -0.20 33.89 20.64
N ASP A 40 0.48 35.03 20.61
CA ASP A 40 1.92 35.26 20.62
C ASP A 40 2.55 34.68 21.89
N GLU A 41 3.56 33.80 21.76
CA GLU A 41 4.62 33.69 22.75
C GLU A 41 5.89 33.18 22.06
N GLU A 42 6.99 33.90 22.30
CA GLU A 42 8.30 33.77 21.66
C GLU A 42 8.93 32.37 21.85
N GLU A 43 8.49 31.37 21.08
CA GLU A 43 9.16 30.07 21.02
C GLU A 43 10.39 30.14 20.09
N ASP A 44 11.55 30.12 20.74
CA ASP A 44 12.90 29.93 20.22
C ASP A 44 12.93 29.17 18.88
N ILE A 45 13.40 29.85 17.82
CA ILE A 45 13.46 29.35 16.43
C ILE A 45 14.17 27.99 16.37
N SER A 46 15.11 27.78 17.29
CA SER A 46 15.86 26.52 17.46
C SER A 46 14.96 25.33 17.85
N VAL A 47 13.95 25.54 18.69
CA VAL A 47 12.98 24.53 19.14
C VAL A 47 11.98 24.23 18.02
N GLN A 48 11.51 25.25 17.28
CA GLN A 48 10.63 25.04 16.13
C GLN A 48 11.33 24.24 15.00
N VAL A 49 12.60 24.54 14.71
CA VAL A 49 13.38 23.81 13.69
C VAL A 49 13.64 22.36 14.12
N GLN A 50 13.91 22.11 15.41
CA GLN A 50 14.06 20.74 15.92
C GLN A 50 12.74 19.96 15.87
N LYS A 51 11.63 20.58 16.26
CA LYS A 51 10.29 19.96 16.19
C LYS A 51 9.88 19.67 14.74
N GLN A 52 10.22 20.54 13.77
CA GLN A 52 10.04 20.26 12.35
C GLN A 52 10.98 19.15 11.83
N ALA A 53 12.23 19.11 12.28
CA ALA A 53 13.17 18.04 11.92
C ALA A 53 12.79 16.68 12.51
N GLU A 54 12.19 16.65 13.70
CA GLU A 54 11.64 15.44 14.34
C GLU A 54 10.29 15.03 13.73
N ALA A 55 9.44 15.99 13.35
CA ALA A 55 8.24 15.74 12.54
C ALA A 55 8.60 15.14 11.18
N ALA A 56 9.62 15.69 10.51
CA ALA A 56 10.12 15.17 9.23
C ALA A 56 10.79 13.78 9.35
N LYS A 57 11.38 13.44 10.51
CA LYS A 57 11.90 12.08 10.80
C LYS A 57 10.80 11.09 11.18
N SER A 58 9.67 11.56 11.71
CA SER A 58 8.53 10.73 12.16
C SER A 58 7.43 10.60 11.11
N GLU A 59 7.40 11.44 10.07
CA GLU A 59 6.73 11.16 8.80
C GLU A 59 7.47 10.06 8.01
N LYS A 60 7.62 8.88 8.62
CA LYS A 60 7.76 7.66 7.83
C LYS A 60 6.55 7.66 6.90
N LYS A 61 6.79 7.92 5.61
CA LYS A 61 5.77 7.78 4.56
C LYS A 61 5.03 6.49 4.88
N LYS A 62 3.78 6.61 5.29
CA LYS A 62 2.93 5.43 5.48
C LYS A 62 2.94 4.77 4.10
N PHE A 63 3.24 3.48 4.02
CA PHE A 63 3.17 2.74 2.78
C PHE A 63 2.05 1.72 2.94
N ARG A 64 1.08 1.72 2.02
CA ARG A 64 -0.02 0.75 2.02
C ARG A 64 0.41 -0.64 1.60
N PHE A 65 1.53 -0.72 0.89
CA PHE A 65 2.03 -1.93 0.24
C PHE A 65 3.51 -2.09 0.51
N GLU A 66 3.92 -3.32 0.79
CA GLU A 66 5.31 -3.70 1.00
C GLU A 66 5.62 -4.98 0.22
N SER A 67 6.79 -5.04 -0.42
CA SER A 67 7.22 -6.25 -1.13
C SER A 67 7.87 -7.23 -0.18
N VAL A 68 7.49 -8.50 -0.25
CA VAL A 68 8.08 -9.58 0.55
C VAL A 68 9.00 -10.42 -0.33
N ASP A 69 10.27 -10.50 0.07
CA ASP A 69 11.21 -11.44 -0.55
C ASP A 69 10.95 -12.85 -0.04
N THR A 70 10.50 -13.72 -0.93
CA THR A 70 10.21 -15.13 -0.65
C THR A 70 11.23 -16.08 -1.28
N GLY A 71 12.20 -15.55 -2.04
CA GLY A 71 13.09 -16.35 -2.88
C GLY A 71 12.41 -17.09 -4.05
N ALA A 72 11.08 -16.95 -4.21
CA ALA A 72 10.33 -17.57 -5.28
C ALA A 72 10.61 -16.86 -6.61
N LYS A 73 11.07 -17.62 -7.62
CA LYS A 73 11.33 -17.06 -8.94
C LYS A 73 10.02 -16.81 -9.69
N ASN A 74 9.99 -15.72 -10.44
CA ASN A 74 8.89 -15.30 -11.33
C ASN A 74 7.59 -14.89 -10.62
N VAL A 75 7.59 -14.75 -9.29
CA VAL A 75 6.42 -14.34 -8.50
C VAL A 75 6.84 -13.22 -7.54
N CYS A 76 6.03 -12.18 -7.43
CA CYS A 76 6.21 -11.10 -6.46
C CYS A 76 5.11 -11.22 -5.41
N PHE A 77 5.49 -11.22 -4.13
CA PHE A 77 4.55 -11.17 -3.02
C PHE A 77 4.52 -9.75 -2.47
N ILE A 78 3.32 -9.22 -2.27
CA ILE A 78 3.10 -7.88 -1.74
C ILE A 78 2.13 -7.99 -0.58
N THR A 79 2.57 -7.56 0.60
CA THR A 79 1.72 -7.42 1.78
C THR A 79 1.06 -6.06 1.77
N THR A 80 -0.10 -5.97 2.39
CA THR A 80 -0.84 -4.72 2.55
C THR A 80 -1.33 -4.54 3.98
N VAL A 81 -1.51 -3.29 4.38
CA VAL A 81 -2.12 -2.89 5.66
C VAL A 81 -3.65 -2.73 5.53
N LEU A 82 -4.18 -2.84 4.31
CA LEU A 82 -5.62 -2.77 4.05
C LEU A 82 -6.34 -3.96 4.69
N GLU A 83 -7.54 -3.72 5.23
CA GLU A 83 -8.37 -4.75 5.87
C GLU A 83 -8.84 -5.80 4.86
N ASP A 84 -9.21 -5.38 3.66
CA ASP A 84 -9.67 -6.27 2.58
C ASP A 84 -8.83 -6.11 1.30
N PRO A 85 -7.82 -6.98 1.06
CA PRO A 85 -7.07 -7.00 -0.19
C PRO A 85 -7.89 -7.53 -1.38
N THR A 86 -8.97 -8.28 -1.12
CA THR A 86 -9.79 -8.91 -2.15
C THR A 86 -10.63 -7.87 -2.88
N GLU A 87 -11.21 -6.89 -2.17
CA GLU A 87 -11.95 -5.78 -2.79
C GLU A 87 -11.10 -5.01 -3.82
N LEU A 88 -9.88 -4.63 -3.43
CA LEU A 88 -8.94 -3.92 -4.30
C LEU A 88 -8.60 -4.74 -5.55
N ALA A 89 -8.25 -6.03 -5.37
CA ALA A 89 -7.92 -6.92 -6.47
C ALA A 89 -9.11 -7.14 -7.41
N LEU A 90 -10.32 -7.30 -6.86
CA LEU A 90 -11.55 -7.45 -7.64
C LEU A 90 -11.83 -6.19 -8.47
N LYS A 91 -11.66 -4.99 -7.90
CA LYS A 91 -11.82 -3.75 -8.66
C LYS A 91 -10.84 -3.67 -9.84
N ILE A 92 -9.57 -4.01 -9.62
CA ILE A 92 -8.55 -4.04 -10.69
C ILE A 92 -8.94 -5.02 -11.80
N LEU A 93 -9.38 -6.23 -11.42
CA LEU A 93 -9.76 -7.27 -12.38
C LEU A 93 -11.05 -6.92 -13.15
N ARG A 94 -12.04 -6.31 -12.47
CA ARG A 94 -13.27 -5.83 -13.11
C ARG A 94 -12.99 -4.70 -14.09
N ASP A 95 -12.21 -3.70 -13.69
CA ASP A 95 -11.82 -2.60 -14.60
C ASP A 95 -11.03 -3.11 -15.80
N ALA A 96 -10.13 -4.08 -15.60
CA ALA A 96 -9.41 -4.72 -16.70
C ALA A 96 -10.35 -5.48 -17.66
N ALA A 97 -11.37 -6.16 -17.12
CA ALA A 97 -12.35 -6.89 -17.93
C ALA A 97 -13.28 -5.94 -18.72
N GLU A 98 -13.69 -4.84 -18.11
CA GLU A 98 -14.59 -3.84 -18.72
C GLU A 98 -13.86 -2.98 -19.76
N THR A 99 -12.72 -2.39 -19.39
CA THR A 99 -11.98 -1.47 -20.26
C THR A 99 -11.17 -2.18 -21.34
N LYS A 100 -10.81 -3.46 -21.11
CA LYS A 100 -9.89 -4.25 -21.94
C LYS A 100 -8.54 -3.58 -22.17
N LYS A 101 -8.14 -2.65 -21.29
CA LYS A 101 -6.87 -1.93 -21.36
C LYS A 101 -5.84 -2.60 -20.45
N GLN A 102 -4.67 -2.87 -21.00
CA GLN A 102 -3.55 -3.36 -20.23
C GLN A 102 -2.89 -2.20 -19.45
N LYS A 103 -3.14 -2.13 -18.14
CA LYS A 103 -2.55 -1.10 -17.26
C LYS A 103 -1.14 -1.43 -16.73
N SER A 104 -0.72 -2.69 -16.82
CA SER A 104 0.60 -3.15 -16.38
C SER A 104 1.35 -3.85 -17.52
N ARG A 105 2.65 -3.56 -17.65
CA ARG A 105 3.54 -4.23 -18.63
C ARG A 105 4.18 -5.49 -18.06
N TYR A 106 4.39 -5.53 -16.75
CA TYR A 106 5.21 -6.55 -16.08
C TYR A 106 4.41 -7.57 -15.27
N ILE A 107 3.10 -7.36 -15.06
CA ILE A 107 2.21 -8.24 -14.33
C ILE A 107 1.35 -9.02 -15.32
N LEU A 108 1.47 -10.34 -15.29
CA LEU A 108 0.64 -11.23 -16.12
C LEU A 108 -0.64 -11.66 -15.40
N ARG A 109 -0.57 -11.87 -14.08
CA ARG A 109 -1.66 -12.38 -13.26
C ARG A 109 -1.62 -11.70 -11.90
N LEU A 110 -2.77 -11.22 -11.43
CA LEU A 110 -2.97 -10.71 -10.09
C LEU A 110 -3.85 -11.72 -9.34
N MET A 111 -3.45 -12.08 -8.12
CA MET A 111 -4.17 -13.01 -7.25
C MET A 111 -4.26 -12.39 -5.85
N PRO A 112 -5.47 -12.10 -5.32
CA PRO A 112 -5.60 -11.75 -3.91
C PRO A 112 -5.26 -12.96 -3.04
N ILE A 113 -4.64 -12.71 -1.90
CA ILE A 113 -4.32 -13.72 -0.88
C ILE A 113 -5.02 -13.30 0.41
N GLU A 114 -5.98 -14.10 0.86
CA GLU A 114 -6.75 -13.82 2.08
C GLU A 114 -6.09 -14.44 3.32
N VAL A 115 -5.52 -15.65 3.18
CA VAL A 115 -4.94 -16.39 4.29
C VAL A 115 -3.54 -16.87 3.92
N VAL A 116 -2.59 -16.65 4.84
CA VAL A 116 -1.24 -17.21 4.77
C VAL A 116 -1.05 -18.11 5.99
N THR A 117 -0.59 -19.34 5.76
CA THR A 117 -0.37 -20.33 6.83
C THR A 117 1.00 -20.99 6.70
N LYS A 118 1.43 -21.68 7.76
CA LYS A 118 2.64 -22.52 7.70
C LYS A 118 2.37 -23.74 6.82
N ALA A 119 3.42 -24.26 6.20
CA ALA A 119 3.35 -25.40 5.28
C ALA A 119 3.17 -26.76 6.01
N ASN A 120 2.20 -26.86 6.93
CA ASN A 120 1.80 -28.09 7.60
C ASN A 120 0.39 -28.48 7.15
N LEU A 121 0.11 -29.77 6.97
CA LEU A 121 -1.21 -30.24 6.51
C LEU A 121 -2.37 -29.71 7.36
N LYS A 122 -2.18 -29.67 8.69
CA LYS A 122 -3.18 -29.14 9.62
C LYS A 122 -3.47 -27.66 9.37
N ASP A 123 -2.41 -26.84 9.32
CA ASP A 123 -2.53 -25.39 9.11
C ASP A 123 -3.06 -25.05 7.71
N ILE A 124 -2.78 -25.89 6.70
CA ILE A 124 -3.31 -25.75 5.34
C ILE A 124 -4.81 -26.06 5.31
N MET A 125 -5.25 -27.16 5.94
CA MET A 125 -6.67 -27.52 6.01
C MET A 125 -7.48 -26.49 6.79
N ASP A 126 -6.95 -26.01 7.92
CA ASP A 126 -7.60 -24.97 8.73
C ASP A 126 -7.68 -23.62 7.99
N GLY A 127 -6.73 -23.34 7.10
CA GLY A 127 -6.71 -22.12 6.28
C GLY A 127 -7.57 -22.18 5.03
N ALA A 128 -7.72 -23.36 4.41
CA ALA A 128 -8.47 -23.54 3.15
C ALA A 128 -10.00 -23.62 3.34
N GLY A 129 -10.46 -23.83 4.56
CA GLY A 129 -11.89 -23.97 4.89
C GLY A 129 -12.56 -22.73 5.48
N LYS A 130 -11.90 -21.58 5.44
CA LYS A 130 -12.44 -20.29 5.94
C LYS A 130 -12.97 -19.44 4.80
#